data_AF-A0A2E0YN87-F1
#
_entry.id   AF-A0A2E0YN87-F1
#
_cell.length_a   1.000
_cell.length_b   1.000
_cell.length_c   1.000
_cell.angle_alpha   90.00
_cell.angle_beta   90.00
_cell.angle_gamma   90.00
#
_symmetry.space_group_name_H-M   'P 1'
#
loop_
_entity.id
_entity.type
_entity.pdbx_description
1 polymer ?
#
loop_
_entity_poly.entity_id
_entity_poly.type
_entity_poly.pdbx_seq_one_letter_code
_entity_poly.pdbx_strand_id
1 'polypeptide(L)'
;MLENHKYNEINATIIADSKDVRGNRITTFVITFPRIVLAEFNTHRMLSKNSASSRAIPFKKMFEKVQNDPFVPIRFQEDHKGMQGTKYLEGRNHDLAVSSWLRARTSVLEEAIMLNRNNKVTKQICNRLLEPWGWHTAITTATEWENFYALRHHPQAEIHIAKLAECMLDAANASTPVSLSQGEWHIPFGDDLEEALSLYYDDSNGNPDRYNEIAVKAAVEDSLIKVATARCARVSYMNFDGTNDFEADIKLHDRLASMGHWSPFEHCARAMDSEEYYILDEEDLNNCSYAADRIESLDGWSGNFRGFTQYRKMFIGENKKDSRLIKK
;
A
#
# COMPACT_ATOMS: atom_id res chain seq x y z
N MET A 1 8.28 2.92 17.66
CA MET A 1 7.84 4.27 18.11
C MET A 1 7.78 5.19 16.89
N LEU A 2 6.68 5.16 16.13
CA LEU A 2 6.51 5.99 14.93
C LEU A 2 6.02 7.37 15.39
N GLU A 3 6.91 8.36 15.39
CA GLU A 3 6.55 9.75 15.67
C GLU A 3 5.42 10.22 14.74
N ASN A 4 4.48 10.97 15.31
CA ASN A 4 3.34 11.59 14.62
C ASN A 4 3.71 12.15 13.24
N HIS A 5 3.52 11.34 12.19
CA HIS A 5 3.71 11.77 10.81
C HIS A 5 2.79 12.97 10.58
N LYS A 6 3.38 14.15 10.36
CA LYS A 6 2.66 15.31 9.85
C LYS A 6 2.18 14.95 8.46
N TYR A 7 0.87 14.73 8.30
CA TYR A 7 0.23 14.35 7.04
C TYR A 7 0.19 15.50 6.00
N ASN A 8 1.01 16.53 6.20
CA ASN A 8 0.98 17.80 5.50
C ASN A 8 2.08 17.88 4.43
N GLU A 9 2.76 16.78 4.14
CA GLU A 9 3.88 16.74 3.20
C GLU A 9 3.91 15.45 2.38
N ILE A 10 4.55 15.55 1.23
CA ILE A 10 4.85 14.39 0.40
C ILE A 10 5.95 13.60 1.09
N ASN A 11 5.69 12.34 1.39
CA ASN A 11 6.65 11.47 2.06
C ASN A 11 6.52 10.02 1.62
N ALA A 12 7.59 9.26 1.88
CA ALA A 12 7.65 7.83 1.67
C ALA A 12 8.44 7.22 2.83
N THR A 13 7.85 6.22 3.49
CA THR A 13 8.48 5.46 4.57
C THR A 13 8.50 4.01 4.18
N ILE A 14 9.68 3.38 4.21
CA ILE A 14 9.82 1.94 4.01
C ILE A 14 9.36 1.24 5.30
N ILE A 15 8.45 0.27 5.16
CA ILE A 15 7.93 -0.54 6.27
C ILE A 15 8.30 -2.03 6.16
N ALA A 16 8.91 -2.41 5.04
CA ALA A 16 9.68 -3.64 4.88
C ALA A 16 10.51 -3.51 3.60
N ASP A 17 11.71 -4.09 3.61
CA ASP A 17 12.62 -4.11 2.47
C ASP A 17 13.48 -5.36 2.53
N SER A 18 13.39 -6.18 1.49
CA SER A 18 13.97 -7.53 1.49
C SER A 18 14.59 -7.88 0.15
N LYS A 19 15.53 -8.82 0.15
CA LYS A 19 16.23 -9.28 -1.05
C LYS A 19 16.37 -10.80 -1.01
N ASP A 20 15.98 -11.48 -2.08
CA ASP A 20 16.13 -12.93 -2.18
C ASP A 20 17.59 -13.34 -2.46
N VAL A 21 17.85 -14.65 -2.43
CA VAL A 21 19.18 -15.22 -2.71
C VAL A 21 19.70 -14.97 -4.13
N ARG A 22 18.84 -14.54 -5.07
CA ARG A 22 19.19 -14.22 -6.48
C ARG A 22 19.41 -12.73 -6.70
N GLY A 23 19.05 -11.93 -5.71
CA GLY A 23 19.20 -10.50 -5.69
C GLY A 23 17.98 -9.70 -6.13
N ASN A 24 16.82 -10.35 -6.35
CA ASN A 24 15.55 -9.66 -6.53
C ASN A 24 15.20 -8.95 -5.22
N ARG A 25 14.97 -7.62 -5.28
CA ARG A 25 14.60 -6.80 -4.13
C ARG A 25 13.10 -6.54 -4.15
N ILE A 26 12.44 -6.69 -3.02
CA ILE A 26 11.04 -6.31 -2.80
C ILE A 26 10.99 -5.25 -1.71
N THR A 27 10.26 -4.17 -1.97
CA THR A 27 10.15 -3.06 -1.01
C THR A 27 8.69 -2.67 -0.84
N THR A 28 8.28 -2.47 0.42
CA THR A 28 6.96 -1.97 0.80
C THR A 28 7.08 -0.58 1.41
N PHE A 29 6.34 0.37 0.86
CA PHE A 29 6.26 1.75 1.33
C PHE A 29 4.89 2.09 1.90
N VAL A 30 4.86 2.93 2.93
CA VAL A 30 3.76 3.86 3.21
C VAL A 30 4.10 5.17 2.54
N ILE A 31 3.24 5.63 1.64
CA ILE A 31 3.42 6.88 0.91
C ILE A 31 2.29 7.86 1.20
N THR A 32 2.62 9.14 1.33
CA THR A 32 1.65 10.24 1.43
C THR A 32 1.90 11.23 0.30
N PHE A 33 0.85 11.60 -0.42
CA PHE A 33 0.92 12.51 -1.55
C PHE A 33 -0.43 13.21 -1.83
N PRO A 34 -0.49 14.28 -2.62
CA PRO A 34 -1.74 14.96 -2.93
C PRO A 34 -2.70 14.04 -3.68
N ARG A 35 -3.95 13.99 -3.26
CA ARG A 35 -4.97 13.11 -3.87
C ARG A 35 -5.12 13.33 -5.38
N ILE A 36 -4.83 14.53 -5.86
CA ILE A 36 -4.90 14.90 -7.28
C ILE A 36 -3.99 14.06 -8.19
N VAL A 37 -2.86 13.53 -7.68
CA VAL A 37 -1.92 12.71 -8.50
C VAL A 37 -2.14 11.20 -8.36
N LEU A 38 -3.23 10.78 -7.73
CA LEU A 38 -3.56 9.36 -7.59
C LEU A 38 -3.71 8.68 -8.95
N ALA A 39 -4.34 9.34 -9.92
CA ALA A 39 -4.62 8.74 -11.21
C ALA A 39 -3.31 8.35 -11.93
N GLU A 40 -2.33 9.26 -11.90
CA GLU A 40 -0.98 9.11 -12.43
C GLU A 40 -0.24 8.00 -11.70
N PHE A 41 -0.28 7.97 -10.36
CA PHE A 41 0.32 6.88 -9.58
C PHE A 41 -0.30 5.53 -9.94
N ASN A 42 -1.62 5.47 -10.16
CA ASN A 42 -2.33 4.25 -10.48
C ASN A 42 -2.08 3.71 -11.90
N THR A 43 -1.46 4.50 -12.80
CA THR A 43 -1.04 4.00 -14.12
C THR A 43 0.06 2.93 -14.05
N HIS A 44 0.79 2.87 -12.94
CA HIS A 44 1.81 1.86 -12.70
C HIS A 44 1.18 0.55 -12.24
N ARG A 45 1.21 -0.44 -13.14
CA ARG A 45 0.53 -1.73 -12.99
C ARG A 45 1.31 -2.76 -12.19
N MET A 46 2.64 -2.64 -12.15
CA MET A 46 3.53 -3.56 -11.42
C MET A 46 3.58 -3.26 -9.91
N LEU A 47 2.63 -2.49 -9.40
CA LEU A 47 2.54 -2.10 -7.99
C LEU A 47 1.32 -2.74 -7.34
N SER A 48 1.54 -3.47 -6.25
CA SER A 48 0.47 -3.86 -5.33
C SER A 48 0.14 -2.66 -4.46
N LYS A 49 -1.15 -2.39 -4.24
CA LYS A 49 -1.61 -1.12 -3.64
C LYS A 49 -2.81 -1.33 -2.72
N ASN A 50 -2.68 -0.81 -1.51
CA ASN A 50 -3.80 -0.56 -0.60
C ASN A 50 -3.94 0.94 -0.35
N SER A 51 -5.09 1.49 -0.66
CA SER A 51 -5.31 2.94 -0.74
C SER A 51 -6.50 3.36 0.13
N ALA A 52 -6.36 4.46 0.86
CA ALA A 52 -7.45 4.98 1.68
C ALA A 52 -8.64 5.44 0.81
N SER A 53 -9.82 4.88 1.08
CA SER A 53 -11.04 5.21 0.32
C SER A 53 -11.79 6.38 0.95
N SER A 54 -11.95 7.48 0.19
CA SER A 54 -12.81 8.61 0.58
C SER A 54 -14.25 8.17 0.86
N ARG A 55 -14.75 7.12 0.20
CA ARG A 55 -16.08 6.56 0.46
C ARG A 55 -16.23 5.91 1.84
N ALA A 56 -15.12 5.41 2.40
CA ALA A 56 -15.11 4.76 3.71
C ALA A 56 -15.00 5.80 4.85
N ILE A 57 -14.20 6.84 4.65
CA ILE A 57 -13.90 7.87 5.66
C ILE A 57 -15.17 8.66 6.03
N PRO A 58 -15.52 8.80 7.33
CA PRO A 58 -16.63 9.64 7.75
C PRO A 58 -16.50 11.08 7.22
N PHE A 59 -17.61 11.66 6.73
CA PHE A 59 -17.61 13.00 6.13
C PHE A 59 -16.95 14.04 7.03
N LYS A 60 -17.34 14.11 8.32
CA LYS A 60 -16.78 15.05 9.30
C LYS A 60 -15.24 14.95 9.37
N LYS A 61 -14.68 13.74 9.39
CA LYS A 61 -13.22 13.54 9.46
C LYS A 61 -12.52 14.05 8.20
N MET A 62 -13.07 13.79 7.01
CA MET A 62 -12.47 14.27 5.76
C MET A 62 -12.61 15.78 5.61
N PHE A 63 -13.74 16.33 6.03
CA PHE A 63 -13.99 17.77 6.08
C PHE A 63 -12.96 18.48 6.98
N GLU A 64 -12.76 18.00 8.21
CA GLU A 64 -11.80 18.57 9.16
C GLU A 64 -10.37 18.51 8.63
N LYS A 65 -9.98 17.41 7.95
CA LYS A 65 -8.66 17.31 7.30
C LYS A 65 -8.47 18.40 6.26
N VAL A 66 -9.41 18.57 5.33
CA VAL A 66 -9.29 19.60 4.28
C VAL A 66 -9.39 21.03 4.84
N GLN A 67 -10.18 21.23 5.89
CA GLN A 67 -10.31 22.53 6.54
C GLN A 67 -9.01 22.95 7.21
N ASN A 68 -8.42 22.06 8.01
CA ASN A 68 -7.29 22.37 8.88
C ASN A 68 -5.93 22.18 8.19
N ASP A 69 -5.85 21.23 7.26
CA ASP A 69 -4.62 20.85 6.56
C ASP A 69 -4.91 20.50 5.08
N PRO A 70 -5.26 21.51 4.25
CA PRO A 70 -5.45 21.30 2.84
C PRO A 70 -4.11 21.06 2.13
N PHE A 71 -4.15 20.24 1.10
CA PHE A 71 -3.12 20.27 0.08
C PHE A 71 -3.12 21.64 -0.64
N VAL A 72 -1.92 22.21 -0.78
CA VAL A 72 -1.61 23.37 -1.63
C VAL A 72 -0.51 22.96 -2.61
N PRO A 73 -0.65 23.22 -3.93
CA PRO A 73 0.36 22.90 -4.90
C PRO A 73 1.76 23.43 -4.55
N ILE A 74 2.80 22.62 -4.77
CA ILE A 74 4.21 22.97 -4.51
C ILE A 74 4.58 24.25 -5.27
N ARG A 75 4.11 24.35 -6.53
CA ARG A 75 4.20 25.54 -7.38
C ARG A 75 3.00 25.57 -8.33
N PHE A 76 2.69 26.75 -8.84
CA PHE A 76 1.68 26.95 -9.87
C PHE A 76 2.38 27.23 -11.19
N GLN A 77 2.21 26.33 -12.16
CA GLN A 77 2.81 26.46 -13.49
C GLN A 77 2.12 27.57 -14.29
N GLU A 78 2.90 28.32 -15.07
CA GLU A 78 2.34 29.31 -16.00
C GLU A 78 1.57 28.61 -17.13
N ASP A 79 0.59 29.33 -17.70
CA ASP A 79 -0.12 28.86 -18.89
C ASP A 79 0.86 28.68 -20.06
N HIS A 80 0.77 27.55 -20.74
CA HIS A 80 1.65 27.18 -21.85
C HIS A 80 0.95 26.19 -22.78
N LYS A 81 1.48 26.03 -24.00
CA LYS A 81 0.98 25.04 -24.96
C LYS A 81 1.61 23.67 -24.69
N GLY A 82 0.80 22.63 -24.76
CA GLY A 82 1.25 21.25 -24.56
C GLY A 82 1.04 20.76 -23.14
N MET A 83 1.58 19.59 -22.82
CA MET A 83 1.41 18.93 -21.51
C MET A 83 2.51 19.31 -20.51
N GLN A 84 3.64 19.84 -20.98
CA GLN A 84 4.86 20.03 -20.19
C GLN A 84 5.31 21.49 -20.29
N GLY A 85 5.41 22.16 -19.15
CA GLY A 85 5.89 23.53 -19.02
C GLY A 85 7.09 23.61 -18.08
N THR A 86 7.83 24.71 -18.15
CA THR A 86 9.05 24.92 -17.34
C THR A 86 9.02 26.19 -16.51
N LYS A 87 8.02 27.05 -16.71
CA LYS A 87 7.87 28.32 -15.99
C LYS A 87 6.78 28.23 -14.93
N TYR A 88 7.02 28.86 -13.80
CA TYR A 88 6.12 28.86 -12.66
C TYR A 88 5.87 30.31 -12.21
N LEU A 89 4.69 30.55 -11.65
CA LEU A 89 4.37 31.82 -11.04
C LEU A 89 5.30 32.09 -9.86
N GLU A 90 5.76 33.33 -9.74
CA GLU A 90 6.65 33.79 -8.67
C GLU A 90 6.08 35.04 -7.96
N GLY A 91 6.60 35.33 -6.77
CA GLY A 91 6.25 36.51 -5.97
C GLY A 91 4.74 36.71 -5.81
N ARG A 92 4.27 37.93 -6.08
CA ARG A 92 2.86 38.29 -5.90
C ARG A 92 1.88 37.43 -6.72
N ASN A 93 2.29 36.96 -7.91
CA ASN A 93 1.41 36.13 -8.74
C ASN A 93 1.21 34.73 -8.13
N HIS A 94 2.28 34.17 -7.56
CA HIS A 94 2.20 32.94 -6.78
C HIS A 94 1.25 33.08 -5.58
N ASP A 95 1.40 34.16 -4.81
CA ASP A 95 0.58 34.40 -3.60
C ASP A 95 -0.92 34.57 -3.95
N LEU A 96 -1.20 35.21 -5.09
CA LEU A 96 -2.57 35.33 -5.62
C LEU A 96 -3.14 33.98 -6.07
N ALA A 97 -2.33 33.11 -6.68
CA ALA A 97 -2.74 31.76 -7.06
C ALA A 97 -3.05 30.90 -5.82
N VAL A 98 -2.19 30.92 -4.80
CA VAL A 98 -2.44 30.26 -3.50
C VAL A 98 -3.73 30.78 -2.86
N SER A 99 -3.91 32.09 -2.82
CA SER A 99 -5.13 32.71 -2.27
C SER A 99 -6.39 32.27 -3.01
N SER A 100 -6.33 32.16 -4.34
CA SER A 100 -7.45 31.72 -5.17
C SER A 100 -7.76 30.24 -4.95
N TRP A 101 -6.74 29.40 -4.86
CA TRP A 101 -6.86 27.97 -4.54
C TRP A 101 -7.54 27.73 -3.18
N LEU A 102 -7.12 28.46 -2.14
CA LEU A 102 -7.70 28.34 -0.80
C LEU A 102 -9.09 28.97 -0.67
N ARG A 103 -9.40 29.99 -1.47
CA ARG A 103 -10.76 30.54 -1.58
C ARG A 103 -11.71 29.52 -2.19
N ALA A 104 -11.30 28.88 -3.30
CA ALA A 104 -12.08 27.82 -3.94
C ALA A 104 -12.38 26.66 -2.96
N ARG A 105 -11.37 26.22 -2.20
CA ARG A 105 -11.54 25.24 -1.12
C ARG A 105 -12.63 25.66 -0.13
N THR A 106 -12.60 26.91 0.31
CA THR A 106 -13.53 27.42 1.32
C THR A 106 -14.97 27.37 0.83
N SER A 107 -15.22 27.81 -0.41
CA SER A 107 -16.55 27.69 -1.03
C SER A 107 -16.98 26.23 -1.17
N VAL A 108 -16.07 25.33 -1.55
CA VAL A 108 -16.39 23.90 -1.67
C VAL A 108 -16.68 23.25 -0.32
N LEU A 109 -16.01 23.67 0.77
CA LEU A 109 -16.31 23.20 2.13
C LEU A 109 -17.76 23.57 2.51
N GLU A 110 -18.18 24.80 2.23
CA GLU A 110 -19.57 25.25 2.49
C GLU A 110 -20.58 24.41 1.70
N GLU A 111 -20.35 24.22 0.40
CA GLU A 111 -21.19 23.39 -0.46
C GLU A 111 -21.23 21.92 -0.01
N ALA A 112 -20.08 21.37 0.40
CA ALA A 112 -20.01 19.99 0.90
C ALA A 112 -20.82 19.82 2.18
N ILE A 113 -20.85 20.83 3.08
CA ILE A 113 -21.71 20.84 4.26
C ILE A 113 -23.18 20.88 3.85
N MET A 114 -23.57 21.78 2.94
CA MET A 114 -24.96 21.89 2.50
C MET A 114 -25.43 20.59 1.86
N LEU A 115 -24.62 20.01 0.98
CA LEU A 115 -24.90 18.75 0.30
C LEU A 115 -25.06 17.59 1.31
N ASN A 116 -24.20 17.50 2.33
CA ASN A 116 -24.28 16.43 3.33
C ASN A 116 -25.40 16.65 4.36
N ARG A 117 -25.52 17.85 4.94
CA ARG A 117 -26.42 18.14 6.07
C ARG A 117 -27.83 18.51 5.63
N ASN A 118 -27.98 19.30 4.58
CA ASN A 118 -29.29 19.78 4.13
C ASN A 118 -29.90 18.77 3.15
N ASN A 119 -29.10 18.33 2.17
CA ASN A 119 -29.60 17.44 1.10
C ASN A 119 -29.46 15.95 1.46
N LYS A 120 -28.89 15.63 2.63
CA LYS A 120 -28.71 14.25 3.15
C LYS A 120 -27.95 13.33 2.19
N VAL A 121 -27.07 13.89 1.35
CA VAL A 121 -26.24 13.10 0.44
C VAL A 121 -25.16 12.37 1.23
N THR A 122 -24.89 11.12 0.84
CA THR A 122 -23.96 10.26 1.56
C THR A 122 -22.50 10.72 1.39
N LYS A 123 -21.67 10.33 2.35
CA LYS A 123 -20.21 10.52 2.30
C LYS A 123 -19.57 10.05 1.00
N GLN A 124 -20.14 9.05 0.32
CA GLN A 124 -19.57 8.51 -0.92
C GLN A 124 -19.49 9.55 -2.04
N ILE A 125 -20.40 10.53 -2.05
CA ILE A 125 -20.45 11.61 -3.03
C ILE A 125 -19.94 12.92 -2.41
N CYS A 126 -20.38 13.28 -1.19
CA CYS A 126 -19.94 14.54 -0.57
C CYS A 126 -18.42 14.63 -0.44
N ASN A 127 -17.75 13.53 -0.09
CA ASN A 127 -16.30 13.52 0.06
C ASN A 127 -15.56 13.75 -1.27
N ARG A 128 -16.19 13.51 -2.43
CA ARG A 128 -15.56 13.73 -3.74
C ARG A 128 -15.28 15.20 -4.01
N LEU A 129 -16.13 16.09 -3.51
CA LEU A 129 -15.90 17.54 -3.58
C LEU A 129 -14.62 17.97 -2.86
N LEU A 130 -14.23 17.22 -1.82
CA LEU A 130 -13.09 17.53 -0.96
C LEU A 130 -11.77 16.95 -1.49
N GLU A 131 -11.82 16.01 -2.44
CA GLU A 131 -10.63 15.31 -2.95
C GLU A 131 -9.54 16.25 -3.53
N PRO A 132 -9.84 17.35 -4.23
CA PRO A 132 -8.80 18.23 -4.80
C PRO A 132 -7.84 18.83 -3.76
N TRP A 133 -8.28 19.00 -2.51
CA TRP A 133 -7.46 19.52 -1.40
C TRP A 133 -7.07 18.44 -0.39
N GLY A 134 -7.34 17.18 -0.70
CA GLY A 134 -7.03 16.08 0.20
C GLY A 134 -5.61 15.57 0.03
N TRP A 135 -4.97 15.22 1.14
CA TRP A 135 -3.85 14.30 1.14
C TRP A 135 -4.33 12.86 0.98
N HIS A 136 -3.46 12.02 0.44
CA HIS A 136 -3.73 10.62 0.19
C HIS A 136 -2.60 9.76 0.71
N THR A 137 -2.95 8.75 1.50
CA THR A 137 -2.02 7.74 2.00
C THR A 137 -2.32 6.41 1.35
N ALA A 138 -1.28 5.75 0.87
CA ALA A 138 -1.33 4.41 0.30
C ALA A 138 -0.17 3.55 0.84
N ILE A 139 -0.41 2.25 0.94
CA ILE A 139 0.64 1.24 1.07
C ILE A 139 0.89 0.66 -0.30
N THR A 140 2.16 0.53 -0.70
CA THR A 140 2.53 -0.02 -1.99
C THR A 140 3.73 -0.95 -1.90
N THR A 141 3.67 -2.07 -2.60
CA THR A 141 4.73 -3.09 -2.65
C THR A 141 5.03 -3.43 -4.10
N ALA A 142 6.32 -3.57 -4.43
CA ALA A 142 6.77 -4.05 -5.73
C ALA A 142 8.22 -4.55 -5.68
N THR A 143 8.60 -5.27 -6.74
CA THR A 143 10.00 -5.58 -7.08
C THR A 143 10.52 -4.65 -8.18
N GLU A 144 9.64 -4.18 -9.07
CA GLU A 144 9.99 -3.38 -10.26
C GLU A 144 9.88 -1.86 -10.03
N TRP A 145 10.71 -1.31 -9.15
CA TRP A 145 10.69 0.13 -8.84
C TRP A 145 11.44 1.01 -9.84
N GLU A 146 12.43 0.48 -10.56
CA GLU A 146 13.29 1.28 -11.44
C GLU A 146 12.52 2.06 -12.51
N ASN A 147 11.55 1.41 -13.16
CA ASN A 147 10.71 2.07 -14.16
C ASN A 147 9.84 3.18 -13.57
N PHE A 148 9.37 3.03 -12.31
CA PHE A 148 8.65 4.09 -11.62
C PHE A 148 9.54 5.31 -11.42
N TYR A 149 10.77 5.12 -10.92
CA TYR A 149 11.72 6.21 -10.73
C TYR A 149 12.11 6.88 -12.05
N ALA A 150 12.45 6.09 -13.07
CA ALA A 150 12.86 6.61 -14.38
C ALA A 150 11.77 7.51 -15.02
N LEU A 151 10.49 7.15 -14.86
CA LEU A 151 9.38 7.90 -15.43
C LEU A 151 8.89 9.06 -14.56
N ARG A 152 8.99 8.92 -13.23
CA ARG A 152 8.34 9.86 -12.29
C ARG A 152 9.33 10.77 -11.60
N HIS A 153 10.53 10.32 -11.24
CA HIS A 153 11.61 11.19 -10.81
C HIS A 153 12.29 11.84 -12.03
N HIS A 154 11.48 12.59 -12.79
CA HIS A 154 11.87 13.18 -14.07
C HIS A 154 11.41 14.64 -14.13
N PRO A 155 12.21 15.60 -14.65
CA PRO A 155 11.84 17.02 -14.67
C PRO A 155 10.54 17.36 -15.42
N GLN A 156 10.10 16.48 -16.33
CA GLN A 156 8.87 16.65 -17.09
C GLN A 156 7.65 15.93 -16.48
N ALA A 157 7.84 15.19 -15.39
CA ALA A 157 6.71 14.64 -14.65
C ALA A 157 5.98 15.75 -13.91
N GLU A 158 4.71 15.51 -13.57
CA GLU A 158 3.96 16.41 -12.70
C GLU A 158 4.71 16.56 -11.37
N ILE A 159 4.86 17.80 -10.88
CA ILE A 159 5.84 18.14 -9.83
C ILE A 159 5.59 17.40 -8.50
N HIS A 160 4.35 17.04 -8.20
CA HIS A 160 4.00 16.35 -6.96
C HIS A 160 4.30 14.85 -7.05
N ILE A 161 3.99 14.20 -8.17
CA ILE A 161 4.41 12.80 -8.35
C ILE A 161 5.93 12.67 -8.52
N ALA A 162 6.58 13.70 -9.09
CA ALA A 162 8.03 13.78 -9.14
C ALA A 162 8.65 13.89 -7.76
N LYS A 163 8.10 14.75 -6.89
CA LYS A 163 8.54 14.86 -5.51
C LYS A 163 8.30 13.56 -4.73
N LEU A 164 7.19 12.88 -4.97
CA LEU A 164 6.94 11.57 -4.37
C LEU A 164 8.00 10.54 -4.81
N ALA A 165 8.31 10.50 -6.11
CA ALA A 165 9.30 9.57 -6.64
C ALA A 165 10.72 9.85 -6.12
N GLU A 166 11.08 11.12 -5.94
CA GLU A 166 12.31 11.54 -5.25
C GLU A 166 12.35 10.97 -3.82
N CYS A 167 11.32 11.23 -3.00
CA CYS A 167 11.26 10.72 -1.62
C CYS A 167 11.34 9.19 -1.54
N MET A 168 10.67 8.49 -2.45
CA MET A 168 10.71 7.02 -2.51
C MET A 168 12.09 6.50 -2.92
N LEU A 169 12.77 7.16 -3.87
CA LEU A 169 14.11 6.80 -4.32
C LEU A 169 15.14 7.05 -3.22
N ASP A 170 15.06 8.19 -2.54
CA ASP A 170 15.94 8.53 -1.43
C ASP A 170 15.81 7.51 -0.29
N ALA A 171 14.58 7.14 0.09
CA ALA A 171 14.33 6.10 1.07
C ALA A 171 14.89 4.74 0.63
N ALA A 172 14.69 4.35 -0.64
CA ALA A 172 15.21 3.09 -1.18
C ALA A 172 16.75 3.04 -1.23
N ASN A 173 17.40 4.16 -1.53
CA ASN A 173 18.86 4.27 -1.54
C ASN A 173 19.47 4.28 -0.14
N ALA A 174 18.76 4.86 0.84
CA ALA A 174 19.19 4.86 2.24
C ALA A 174 18.97 3.52 2.95
N SER A 175 18.01 2.72 2.48
CA SER A 175 17.68 1.41 3.07
C SER A 175 18.66 0.32 2.67
N THR A 176 19.00 -0.55 3.62
CA THR A 176 19.71 -1.81 3.37
C THR A 176 18.70 -2.97 3.48
N PRO A 177 18.38 -3.69 2.38
CA PRO A 177 17.37 -4.73 2.42
C PRO A 177 17.82 -5.93 3.25
N VAL A 178 16.87 -6.52 3.98
CA VAL A 178 17.08 -7.78 4.71
C VAL A 178 17.28 -8.92 3.70
N SER A 179 18.38 -9.66 3.84
CA SER A 179 18.62 -10.83 2.98
C SER A 179 17.75 -12.00 3.46
N LEU A 180 16.93 -12.52 2.55
CA LEU A 180 16.03 -13.63 2.82
C LEU A 180 16.53 -14.90 2.16
N SER A 181 16.63 -15.96 2.96
CA SER A 181 16.80 -17.33 2.52
C SER A 181 15.54 -17.84 1.82
N GLN A 182 15.67 -18.96 1.10
CA GLN A 182 14.52 -19.61 0.48
C GLN A 182 13.47 -19.95 1.54
N GLY A 183 12.21 -19.60 1.28
CA GLY A 183 11.11 -19.82 2.21
C GLY A 183 10.89 -18.73 3.27
N GLU A 184 11.83 -17.79 3.46
CA GLU A 184 11.63 -16.67 4.39
C GLU A 184 10.73 -15.57 3.79
N TRP A 185 10.13 -14.76 4.66
CA TRP A 185 9.05 -13.84 4.28
C TRP A 185 9.45 -12.37 4.33
N HIS A 186 9.01 -11.63 3.32
CA HIS A 186 8.85 -10.18 3.38
C HIS A 186 7.54 -9.84 4.08
N ILE A 187 7.62 -9.27 5.28
CA ILE A 187 6.46 -8.98 6.14
C ILE A 187 6.44 -7.48 6.48
N PRO A 188 5.55 -6.69 5.84
CA PRO A 188 5.34 -5.29 6.20
C PRO A 188 4.96 -5.12 7.68
N PHE A 189 5.57 -4.16 8.37
CA PHE A 189 5.41 -3.95 9.82
C PHE A 189 5.90 -5.12 10.70
N GLY A 190 6.73 -6.04 10.16
CA GLY A 190 7.17 -7.26 10.85
C GLY A 190 8.09 -7.02 12.05
N ASP A 191 9.02 -6.07 11.96
CA ASP A 191 10.03 -5.81 13.00
C ASP A 191 9.42 -5.48 14.36
N ASP A 192 8.32 -4.72 14.38
CA ASP A 192 7.58 -4.38 15.61
C ASP A 192 6.68 -5.53 16.13
N LEU A 193 6.51 -6.60 15.34
CA LEU A 193 5.54 -7.66 15.59
C LEU A 193 6.17 -8.96 16.10
N GLU A 194 7.35 -9.32 15.62
CA GLU A 194 7.96 -10.63 15.88
C GLU A 194 8.22 -10.87 17.37
N GLU A 195 8.85 -9.90 18.04
CA GLU A 195 9.10 -9.97 19.48
C GLU A 195 7.79 -10.00 20.28
N ALA A 196 6.81 -9.17 19.91
CA ALA A 196 5.54 -9.07 20.62
C ALA A 196 4.67 -10.33 20.47
N LEU A 197 4.65 -10.96 19.31
CA LEU A 197 3.94 -12.22 19.08
C LEU A 197 4.63 -13.39 19.77
N SER A 198 5.96 -13.44 19.75
CA SER A 198 6.73 -14.46 20.47
C SER A 198 6.39 -14.46 21.96
N LEU A 199 6.40 -13.28 22.59
CA LEU A 199 6.00 -13.11 24.00
C LEU A 199 4.54 -13.51 24.27
N TYR A 200 3.62 -13.19 23.35
CA TYR A 200 2.20 -13.56 23.47
C TYR A 200 1.99 -15.08 23.49
N TYR A 201 2.75 -15.83 22.68
CA TYR A 201 2.68 -17.30 22.66
C TYR A 201 3.42 -17.97 23.82
N ASP A 202 4.43 -17.32 24.40
CA ASP A 202 5.11 -17.81 25.60
C ASP A 202 4.22 -17.70 26.86
N ASP A 203 3.49 -16.59 27.04
CA ASP A 203 2.63 -16.34 28.22
C ASP A 203 1.33 -17.18 28.20
N SER A 204 0.82 -17.51 27.00
CA SER A 204 -0.41 -18.31 26.84
C SER A 204 -0.22 -19.82 27.05
N ASN A 205 1.02 -20.32 27.08
CA ASN A 205 1.35 -21.74 27.19
C ASN A 205 1.94 -22.11 28.56
N GLY A 206 1.17 -21.96 29.64
CA GLY A 206 1.55 -22.31 31.01
C GLY A 206 1.90 -23.79 31.30
N ASN A 207 2.43 -24.57 30.34
CA ASN A 207 2.93 -25.92 30.56
C ASN A 207 4.18 -26.21 29.66
N PRO A 208 5.37 -26.45 30.25
CA PRO A 208 6.65 -26.54 29.54
C PRO A 208 6.96 -27.95 29.01
N ASP A 209 5.96 -28.68 28.52
CA ASP A 209 6.24 -29.91 27.79
C ASP A 209 6.63 -29.56 26.35
N ARG A 210 7.85 -29.95 25.98
CA ARG A 210 8.61 -29.79 24.72
C ARG A 210 7.88 -30.04 23.37
N TYR A 211 6.57 -30.20 23.33
CA TYR A 211 5.78 -30.02 22.13
C TYR A 211 5.67 -28.51 21.85
N ASN A 212 6.28 -27.89 20.85
CA ASN A 212 7.16 -28.31 19.77
C ASN A 212 7.67 -26.96 19.22
N GLU A 213 8.91 -26.56 19.53
CA GLU A 213 9.45 -25.22 19.19
C GLU A 213 9.21 -24.84 17.71
N ILE A 214 9.25 -25.84 16.83
CA ILE A 214 8.94 -25.73 15.40
C ILE A 214 7.47 -25.33 15.16
N ALA A 215 6.52 -25.94 15.87
CA ALA A 215 5.10 -25.63 15.73
C ALA A 215 4.76 -24.22 16.26
N VAL A 216 5.42 -23.80 17.35
CA VAL A 216 5.29 -22.43 17.87
C VAL A 216 5.82 -21.44 16.85
N LYS A 217 7.03 -21.68 16.32
CA LYS A 217 7.62 -20.82 15.28
C LYS A 217 6.73 -20.70 14.04
N ALA A 218 6.15 -21.82 13.58
CA ALA A 218 5.20 -21.82 12.46
C ALA A 218 3.91 -21.03 12.78
N ALA A 219 3.38 -21.14 14.01
CA ALA A 219 2.20 -20.38 14.44
C ALA A 219 2.48 -18.87 14.56
N VAL A 220 3.68 -18.50 15.01
CA VAL A 220 4.14 -17.11 15.06
C VAL A 220 4.26 -16.54 13.65
N GLU A 221 4.89 -17.27 12.71
CA GLU A 221 5.02 -16.83 11.31
C GLU A 221 3.64 -16.65 10.64
N ASP A 222 2.73 -17.61 10.79
CA ASP A 222 1.35 -17.47 10.28
C ASP A 222 0.65 -16.23 10.87
N SER A 223 0.80 -16.01 12.17
CA SER A 223 0.22 -14.84 12.85
C SER A 223 0.83 -13.53 12.37
N LEU A 224 2.15 -13.48 12.14
CA LEU A 224 2.84 -12.32 11.59
C LEU A 224 2.25 -11.91 10.24
N ILE A 225 2.10 -12.88 9.33
CA ILE A 225 1.55 -12.64 7.99
C ILE A 225 0.11 -12.14 8.08
N LYS A 226 -0.72 -12.74 8.94
CA LYS A 226 -2.12 -12.35 9.13
C LYS A 226 -2.25 -10.94 9.71
N VAL A 227 -1.47 -10.64 10.73
CA VAL A 227 -1.45 -9.32 11.39
C VAL A 227 -0.95 -8.25 10.43
N ALA A 228 0.17 -8.49 9.74
CA ALA A 228 0.69 -7.58 8.72
C ALA A 228 -0.35 -7.31 7.62
N THR A 229 -1.01 -8.35 7.10
CA THR A 229 -2.07 -8.22 6.10
C THR A 229 -3.25 -7.38 6.61
N ALA A 230 -3.69 -7.60 7.85
CA ALA A 230 -4.75 -6.82 8.49
C ALA A 230 -4.35 -5.35 8.66
N ARG A 231 -3.10 -5.07 9.05
CA ARG A 231 -2.54 -3.72 9.14
C ARG A 231 -2.46 -3.05 7.76
N CYS A 232 -2.07 -3.79 6.73
CA CYS A 232 -2.12 -3.32 5.34
C CYS A 232 -3.54 -2.98 4.87
N ALA A 233 -4.57 -3.66 5.37
CA ALA A 233 -5.97 -3.31 5.07
C ALA A 233 -6.42 -1.99 5.74
N ARG A 234 -5.77 -1.61 6.86
CA ARG A 234 -6.13 -0.48 7.70
C ARG A 234 -5.54 0.86 7.25
N VAL A 235 -5.02 1.02 6.04
CA VAL A 235 -4.46 2.29 5.50
C VAL A 235 -5.30 3.54 5.84
N SER A 236 -6.62 3.38 6.00
CA SER A 236 -7.56 4.48 6.31
C SER A 236 -7.90 4.67 7.80
N TYR A 237 -7.44 3.82 8.71
CA TYR A 237 -7.71 3.87 10.14
C TYR A 237 -6.41 4.21 10.89
N MET A 238 -6.14 5.51 10.94
CA MET A 238 -5.15 6.17 11.80
C MET A 238 -5.35 5.80 13.29
N ASN A 239 -4.93 4.60 13.66
CA ASN A 239 -4.66 4.11 15.00
C ASN A 239 -3.54 3.08 14.86
N PHE A 240 -2.38 3.48 14.33
CA PHE A 240 -1.16 2.72 14.65
C PHE A 240 -0.84 2.84 16.16
N ASP A 241 -1.53 3.76 16.86
CA ASP A 241 -1.61 3.90 18.32
C ASP A 241 -2.68 3.00 18.99
N GLY A 242 -3.27 2.05 18.25
CA GLY A 242 -4.15 1.05 18.85
C GLY A 242 -3.35 0.07 19.70
N THR A 243 -3.87 -0.32 20.87
CA THR A 243 -3.42 -1.51 21.61
C THR A 243 -3.23 -2.67 20.63
N ASN A 244 -2.06 -3.33 20.67
CA ASN A 244 -1.73 -4.51 19.86
C ASN A 244 -2.74 -5.64 20.13
N ASP A 245 -3.91 -5.57 19.51
CA ASP A 245 -4.94 -6.61 19.55
C ASP A 245 -4.74 -7.54 18.35
N PHE A 246 -3.78 -8.45 18.51
CA PHE A 246 -3.43 -9.43 17.48
C PHE A 246 -4.62 -10.32 17.12
N GLU A 247 -5.49 -10.62 18.08
CA GLU A 247 -6.68 -11.43 17.84
C GLU A 247 -7.68 -10.70 16.93
N ALA A 248 -7.88 -9.39 17.13
CA ALA A 248 -8.70 -8.58 16.23
C ALA A 248 -8.09 -8.46 14.83
N ASP A 249 -6.77 -8.40 14.71
CA ASP A 249 -6.06 -8.37 13.43
C ASP A 249 -6.22 -9.70 12.68
N ILE A 250 -6.01 -10.83 13.35
CA ILE A 250 -6.23 -12.17 12.78
C ILE A 250 -7.69 -12.36 12.35
N LYS A 251 -8.67 -11.97 13.19
CA LYS A 251 -10.10 -12.01 12.83
C LYS A 251 -10.42 -11.12 11.63
N LEU A 252 -9.77 -9.96 11.50
CA LEU A 252 -9.94 -9.09 10.35
C LEU A 252 -9.37 -9.73 9.08
N HIS A 253 -8.19 -10.31 9.15
CA HIS A 253 -7.59 -11.08 8.06
C HIS A 253 -8.54 -12.16 7.54
N ASP A 254 -9.00 -13.05 8.41
CA ASP A 254 -9.83 -14.20 8.01
C ASP A 254 -11.16 -13.75 7.39
N ARG A 255 -11.74 -12.66 7.91
CA ARG A 255 -12.93 -12.04 7.33
C ARG A 255 -12.65 -11.54 5.91
N LEU A 256 -11.56 -10.81 5.69
CA LEU A 256 -11.20 -10.28 4.38
C LEU A 256 -10.98 -11.40 3.36
N ALA A 257 -10.31 -12.49 3.76
CA ALA A 257 -10.14 -13.68 2.92
C ALA A 257 -11.49 -14.30 2.53
N SER A 258 -12.40 -14.48 3.51
CA SER A 258 -13.71 -15.10 3.24
C SER A 258 -14.59 -14.29 2.28
N MET A 259 -14.41 -12.96 2.24
CA MET A 259 -15.11 -12.06 1.32
C MET A 259 -14.43 -11.96 -0.05
N GLY A 260 -13.21 -12.48 -0.19
CA GLY A 260 -12.37 -12.30 -1.36
C GLY A 260 -11.87 -10.86 -1.52
N HIS A 261 -11.64 -10.16 -0.42
CA HIS A 261 -11.04 -8.82 -0.42
C HIS A 261 -9.52 -8.95 -0.46
N TRP A 262 -8.97 -9.24 -1.65
CA TRP A 262 -7.59 -9.71 -1.77
C TRP A 262 -6.49 -8.66 -1.81
N SER A 263 -6.79 -7.37 -2.01
CA SER A 263 -5.72 -6.37 -2.13
C SER A 263 -4.73 -6.35 -0.95
N PRO A 264 -5.15 -6.48 0.34
CA PRO A 264 -4.20 -6.46 1.46
C PRO A 264 -3.24 -7.65 1.47
N PHE A 265 -3.64 -8.76 0.85
CA PHE A 265 -2.86 -10.01 0.77
C PHE A 265 -1.75 -9.93 -0.28
N GLU A 266 -1.66 -8.83 -1.02
CA GLU A 266 -0.61 -8.63 -2.01
C GLU A 266 0.69 -8.10 -1.41
N HIS A 267 0.72 -7.70 -0.13
CA HIS A 267 1.87 -7.01 0.45
C HIS A 267 2.88 -7.93 1.15
N CYS A 268 2.43 -9.08 1.67
CA CYS A 268 3.33 -10.12 2.17
C CYS A 268 3.77 -11.02 1.01
N ALA A 269 5.03 -11.43 0.99
CA ALA A 269 5.54 -12.34 -0.03
C ALA A 269 6.67 -13.23 0.51
N ARG A 270 6.76 -14.46 0.02
CA ARG A 270 7.79 -15.43 0.44
C ARG A 270 8.89 -15.53 -0.59
N ALA A 271 10.16 -15.53 -0.19
CA ALA A 271 11.28 -15.74 -1.10
C ALA A 271 11.20 -17.13 -1.74
N MET A 272 11.27 -17.18 -3.07
CA MET A 272 11.14 -18.40 -3.85
C MET A 272 12.34 -19.32 -3.70
N ASP A 273 12.10 -20.63 -3.62
CA ASP A 273 13.15 -21.63 -3.82
C ASP A 273 13.55 -21.78 -5.31
N SER A 274 14.46 -22.70 -5.62
CA SER A 274 14.92 -22.94 -6.99
C SER A 274 13.88 -23.58 -7.88
N GLU A 275 13.04 -24.45 -7.34
CA GLU A 275 11.98 -25.09 -8.11
C GLU A 275 10.94 -24.03 -8.49
N GLU A 276 10.42 -23.30 -7.51
CA GLU A 276 9.41 -22.24 -7.71
C GLU A 276 9.85 -21.16 -8.71
N TYR A 277 11.14 -20.82 -8.72
CA TYR A 277 11.67 -19.78 -9.61
C TYR A 277 11.75 -20.23 -11.07
N TYR A 278 12.05 -21.51 -11.32
CA TYR A 278 12.30 -22.05 -12.66
C TYR A 278 11.16 -22.96 -13.16
N ILE A 279 9.95 -22.91 -12.59
CA ILE A 279 8.79 -23.53 -13.23
C ILE A 279 8.56 -22.83 -14.57
N LEU A 280 8.68 -23.60 -15.66
CA LEU A 280 8.73 -23.10 -17.04
C LEU A 280 7.47 -23.44 -17.85
N ASP A 281 6.59 -24.34 -17.39
CA ASP A 281 5.40 -24.73 -18.16
C ASP A 281 4.24 -25.27 -17.32
N GLU A 282 3.00 -25.14 -17.84
CA GLU A 282 1.77 -25.63 -17.20
C GLU A 282 1.76 -27.15 -16.95
N GLU A 283 2.52 -27.93 -17.74
CA GLU A 283 2.62 -29.40 -17.57
C GLU A 283 3.45 -29.82 -16.35
N ASP A 284 4.47 -29.04 -15.97
CA ASP A 284 5.33 -29.34 -14.81
C ASP A 284 4.67 -29.02 -13.46
N LEU A 285 3.63 -28.17 -13.45
CA LEU A 285 2.79 -27.88 -12.29
C LEU A 285 2.02 -29.11 -11.77
N ASN A 286 1.89 -30.19 -12.55
CA ASN A 286 1.20 -31.40 -12.09
C ASN A 286 2.12 -32.38 -11.35
N ASN A 287 3.45 -32.18 -11.37
CA ASN A 287 4.43 -33.12 -10.83
C ASN A 287 5.27 -32.57 -9.66
N CYS A 288 5.19 -31.28 -9.35
CA CYS A 288 5.85 -30.73 -8.17
C CYS A 288 5.11 -31.14 -6.89
N SER A 289 5.83 -31.57 -5.86
CA SER A 289 5.22 -32.02 -4.59
C SER A 289 4.47 -30.91 -3.82
N TYR A 290 4.68 -29.65 -4.21
CA TYR A 290 3.91 -28.47 -3.77
C TYR A 290 2.79 -28.08 -4.72
N ALA A 291 2.57 -28.83 -5.80
CA ALA A 291 1.67 -28.48 -6.87
C ALA A 291 0.62 -29.57 -7.08
N ALA A 292 -0.57 -29.28 -6.56
CA ALA A 292 -1.78 -29.80 -7.16
C ALA A 292 -2.77 -28.69 -7.55
N ASP A 293 -2.53 -27.38 -7.26
CA ASP A 293 -3.54 -26.36 -7.60
C ASP A 293 -3.12 -24.87 -7.73
N ARG A 294 -1.89 -24.40 -7.43
CA ARG A 294 -1.83 -23.04 -6.84
C ARG A 294 -0.67 -22.06 -7.07
N ILE A 295 0.31 -22.29 -7.96
CA ILE A 295 1.35 -21.27 -8.21
C ILE A 295 1.57 -21.11 -9.72
N GLU A 296 0.97 -20.10 -10.34
CA GLU A 296 1.36 -19.65 -11.68
C GLU A 296 2.66 -18.84 -11.55
N SER A 297 3.80 -19.52 -11.34
CA SER A 297 5.11 -18.89 -11.50
C SER A 297 5.72 -19.23 -12.85
N LEU A 298 5.96 -18.20 -13.64
CA LEU A 298 6.66 -18.28 -14.92
C LEU A 298 7.91 -17.43 -14.78
N ASP A 299 9.10 -18.01 -14.86
CA ASP A 299 10.39 -17.28 -14.78
C ASP A 299 10.51 -16.38 -13.53
N GLY A 300 10.19 -16.94 -12.37
CA GLY A 300 10.31 -16.28 -11.07
C GLY A 300 9.23 -15.25 -10.77
N TRP A 301 8.18 -15.13 -11.58
CA TRP A 301 7.08 -14.19 -11.33
C TRP A 301 5.98 -14.80 -10.46
N SER A 302 5.40 -14.03 -9.53
CA SER A 302 4.15 -14.37 -8.84
C SER A 302 3.30 -13.11 -8.71
N GLY A 303 2.21 -13.05 -9.48
CA GLY A 303 1.48 -11.80 -9.66
C GLY A 303 2.40 -10.75 -10.31
N ASN A 304 2.66 -9.66 -9.60
CA ASN A 304 3.53 -8.57 -10.06
C ASN A 304 4.92 -8.56 -9.38
N PHE A 305 5.28 -9.60 -8.64
CA PHE A 305 6.58 -9.70 -7.96
C PHE A 305 7.48 -10.71 -8.65
N ARG A 306 8.78 -10.42 -8.69
CA ARG A 306 9.81 -11.34 -9.18
C ARG A 306 10.70 -11.85 -8.04
N GLY A 307 10.97 -13.15 -7.99
CA GLY A 307 11.74 -13.82 -6.94
C GLY A 307 10.97 -14.09 -5.65
N PHE A 308 9.70 -13.69 -5.59
CA PHE A 308 8.85 -13.84 -4.41
C PHE A 308 7.48 -14.38 -4.78
N THR A 309 6.97 -15.35 -4.02
CA THR A 309 5.59 -15.84 -4.09
C THR A 309 4.67 -14.90 -3.32
N GLN A 310 3.78 -14.21 -4.01
CA GLN A 310 2.84 -13.25 -3.39
C GLN A 310 1.79 -13.98 -2.55
N TYR A 311 1.55 -13.54 -1.31
CA TYR A 311 0.66 -14.25 -0.38
C TYR A 311 -0.76 -14.47 -0.94
N ARG A 312 -1.34 -13.46 -1.61
CA ARG A 312 -2.61 -13.57 -2.34
C ARG A 312 -2.68 -14.78 -3.26
N LYS A 313 -1.59 -15.12 -3.95
CA LYS A 313 -1.55 -16.22 -4.94
C LYS A 313 -1.64 -17.60 -4.31
N MET A 314 -1.47 -17.70 -3.00
CA MET A 314 -1.57 -18.96 -2.25
C MET A 314 -3.02 -19.36 -1.91
N PHE A 315 -4.00 -18.49 -2.18
CA PHE A 315 -5.41 -18.72 -1.86
C PHE A 315 -6.20 -19.31 -3.04
N ILE A 316 -7.00 -20.35 -2.77
CA ILE A 316 -7.96 -20.87 -3.77
C ILE A 316 -9.02 -19.82 -4.05
N GLY A 317 -9.33 -19.62 -5.34
CA GLY A 317 -10.42 -18.73 -5.74
C GLY A 317 -10.09 -17.25 -5.56
N GLU A 318 -8.80 -16.90 -5.49
CA GLU A 318 -8.35 -15.51 -5.54
C GLU A 318 -8.89 -14.81 -6.80
N ASN A 319 -8.95 -15.55 -7.91
CA ASN A 319 -9.68 -15.19 -9.13
C ASN A 319 -11.09 -15.78 -9.12
N LYS A 320 -12.08 -14.94 -9.36
CA LYS A 320 -13.48 -15.34 -9.51
C LYS A 320 -13.86 -15.35 -10.99
N LYS A 321 -14.47 -16.44 -11.45
CA LYS A 321 -15.10 -16.51 -12.78
C LYS A 321 -16.48 -15.85 -12.70
N ASP A 322 -16.75 -14.92 -13.60
CA ASP A 322 -18.09 -14.32 -13.74
C ASP A 322 -18.87 -15.06 -14.82
N SER A 323 -19.94 -15.75 -14.42
CA SER A 323 -20.76 -16.57 -15.33
C SER A 323 -21.47 -15.77 -16.41
N ARG A 324 -21.54 -14.44 -16.29
CA ARG A 324 -22.12 -13.56 -17.31
C ARG A 324 -21.17 -13.33 -18.49
N LEU A 325 -19.87 -13.63 -18.34
CA LEU A 325 -18.91 -13.56 -19.44
C LEU A 325 -19.10 -14.77 -20.36
N ILE A 326 -19.64 -14.51 -21.55
CA ILE A 326 -19.79 -15.51 -22.61
C ILE A 326 -18.40 -15.79 -23.17
N LYS A 327 -17.88 -17.00 -22.94
CA LYS A 327 -16.68 -17.50 -23.61
C LYS A 327 -17.03 -17.72 -25.08
N LYS A 328 -16.40 -16.96 -25.97
CA LYS A 328 -16.54 -17.12 -27.42
C LYS A 328 -15.42 -17.97 -27.96
#